data_AF-A0A522ILN9-F1
#
_entry.id   AF-A0A522ILN9-F1
#
_cell.length_a   1.000
_cell.length_b   1.000
_cell.length_c   1.000
_cell.angle_alpha   90.00
_cell.angle_beta   90.00
_cell.angle_gamma   90.00
#
_symmetry.space_group_name_H-M   'P 1'
#
loop_
_entity.id
_entity.type
_entity.pdbx_description
1 polymer ?
#
loop_
_entity_poly.entity_id
_entity_poly.type
_entity_poly.pdbx_seq_one_letter_code
_entity_poly.pdbx_strand_id
1 'polypeptide(L)' 'AASQHHLFAWLGHTVPGMFPKAYRWVAEMDEISAYLSNRPESGIYNGIARVYEHFAEDWAGEQLDTQALMRLIRSKNE' A
#
# COMPACT_ATOMS: atom_id res chain seq x y z
N ALA A 1 -15.35 13.79 -9.13
CA ALA A 1 -15.10 12.53 -8.39
C ALA A 1 -16.29 11.57 -8.41
N ALA A 2 -17.18 11.65 -9.42
CA ALA A 2 -18.54 11.09 -9.30
C ALA A 2 -18.72 9.58 -9.54
N SER A 3 -17.68 8.82 -9.90
CA SER A 3 -17.85 7.38 -10.22
C SER A 3 -17.37 6.39 -9.16
N GLN A 4 -16.66 6.84 -8.11
CA GLN A 4 -15.98 5.92 -7.17
C GLN A 4 -16.07 6.34 -5.69
N HIS A 5 -17.13 7.04 -5.28
CA HIS A 5 -17.27 7.56 -3.91
C HIS A 5 -17.20 6.45 -2.85
N HIS A 6 -17.89 5.31 -3.05
CA HIS A 6 -17.84 4.18 -2.11
C HIS A 6 -16.43 3.57 -1.99
N LEU A 7 -15.65 3.53 -3.07
CA LEU A 7 -14.28 3.04 -3.03
C LEU A 7 -13.39 3.94 -2.16
N PHE A 8 -13.48 5.27 -2.35
CA PHE A 8 -12.68 6.21 -1.55
C PHE A 8 -13.11 6.26 -0.08
N ALA A 9 -14.42 6.11 0.21
CA ALA A 9 -14.90 5.95 1.58
C ALA A 9 -14.30 4.70 2.23
N TRP A 10 -14.32 3.55 1.54
CA TRP A 10 -13.72 2.30 2.05
C TRP A 10 -12.20 2.43 2.26
N LEU A 11 -11.48 3.01 1.29
CA LEU A 11 -10.03 3.25 1.41
C LEU A 11 -9.70 4.17 2.59
N GLY A 12 -10.53 5.18 2.85
CA GLY A 12 -10.38 6.07 4.00
C GLY A 12 -10.44 5.35 5.34
N HIS A 13 -11.10 4.20 5.41
CA HIS A 13 -11.16 3.37 6.61
C HIS A 13 -10.06 2.30 6.65
N THR A 14 -9.70 1.69 5.53
CA THR A 14 -8.80 0.53 5.52
C THR A 14 -7.33 0.91 5.43
N VAL A 15 -6.98 1.92 4.65
CA VAL A 15 -5.58 2.33 4.41
C VAL A 15 -4.87 2.83 5.68
N PRO A 16 -5.47 3.64 6.57
CA PRO A 16 -4.79 4.06 7.80
C PRO A 16 -4.33 2.90 8.68
N GLY A 17 -5.13 1.84 8.76
CA GLY A 17 -4.80 0.65 9.55
C GLY A 17 -3.70 -0.23 8.94
N MET A 18 -3.29 0.04 7.69
CA MET A 18 -2.27 -0.69 6.97
C MET A 18 -0.85 -0.20 7.30
N PHE A 19 -0.60 1.12 7.37
CA PHE A 19 0.74 1.69 7.58
C PHE A 19 1.53 1.08 8.76
N PRO A 20 0.98 0.98 10.00
CA PRO A 20 1.72 0.40 11.12
C PRO A 20 2.01 -1.11 10.97
N LYS A 21 1.47 -1.75 9.94
CA LYS A 21 1.62 -3.18 9.63
C LYS A 21 2.30 -3.43 8.28
N ALA A 22 2.71 -2.38 7.57
CA ALA A 22 3.25 -2.50 6.22
C ALA A 22 4.43 -3.48 6.16
N TYR A 23 5.33 -3.43 7.15
CA TYR A 23 6.49 -4.33 7.26
C TYR A 23 6.11 -5.83 7.24
N ARG A 24 4.91 -6.21 7.70
CA ARG A 24 4.47 -7.62 7.73
C ARG A 24 4.27 -8.16 6.31
N TRP A 25 3.73 -7.31 5.44
CA TRP A 25 3.40 -7.70 4.07
C TRP A 25 4.64 -7.78 3.18
N VAL A 26 5.76 -7.15 3.53
CA VAL A 26 7.01 -7.24 2.75
C VAL A 26 7.45 -8.69 2.60
N ALA A 27 7.55 -9.42 3.72
CA ALA A 27 7.99 -10.82 3.72
C ALA A 27 7.03 -11.72 2.95
N GLU A 28 5.71 -11.55 3.13
CA GLU A 28 4.70 -12.35 2.43
C GLU A 28 4.74 -12.11 0.91
N MET A 29 4.89 -10.87 0.46
CA MET A 29 4.94 -10.54 -0.97
C MET A 29 6.24 -11.01 -1.62
N ASP A 30 7.37 -10.93 -0.89
CA ASP A 30 8.65 -11.50 -1.34
C ASP A 30 8.58 -13.04 -1.43
N GLU A 31 7.92 -13.71 -0.49
CA GLU A 31 7.71 -15.17 -0.54
C GLU A 31 6.84 -15.57 -1.74
N ILE A 32 5.76 -14.84 -2.03
CA ILE A 32 4.94 -15.09 -3.22
C ILE A 32 5.75 -14.85 -4.49
N SER A 33 6.54 -13.77 -4.56
CA SER A 33 7.43 -13.51 -5.69
C SER A 33 8.45 -14.65 -5.89
N ALA A 34 9.09 -15.10 -4.81
CA ALA A 34 10.03 -16.21 -4.85
C ALA A 34 9.37 -17.52 -5.31
N TYR A 35 8.16 -17.82 -4.82
CA TYR A 35 7.36 -18.97 -5.26
C TYR A 35 7.04 -18.91 -6.76
N LEU A 36 6.67 -17.72 -7.26
CA LEU A 36 6.36 -17.52 -8.67
C LEU A 36 7.60 -17.59 -9.57
N SER A 37 8.77 -17.24 -9.03
CA SER A 37 10.07 -17.37 -9.69
C SER A 37 10.07 -16.72 -11.09
N ASN A 38 10.18 -17.52 -12.15
CA ASN A 38 10.28 -17.04 -13.55
C ASN A 38 8.92 -16.70 -14.19
N ARG A 39 7.81 -16.86 -13.47
CA ARG A 39 6.49 -16.49 -13.98
C ARG A 39 6.36 -14.96 -14.06
N PRO A 40 5.67 -14.42 -15.07
CA PRO A 40 5.59 -12.97 -15.29
C PRO A 40 5.00 -12.20 -14.10
N GLU A 41 4.15 -12.85 -13.29
CA GLU A 41 3.53 -12.26 -12.11
C GLU A 41 4.52 -12.07 -10.95
N SER A 42 5.67 -12.75 -10.95
CA SER A 42 6.69 -12.62 -9.90
C SER A 42 7.12 -11.16 -9.69
N GLY A 43 7.30 -10.42 -10.78
CA GLY A 43 7.66 -8.99 -10.72
C GLY A 43 6.55 -8.11 -10.12
N ILE A 44 5.27 -8.50 -10.25
CA ILE A 44 4.16 -7.78 -9.65
C ILE A 44 4.26 -7.88 -8.13
N TYR A 45 4.42 -9.09 -7.59
CA TYR A 45 4.51 -9.29 -6.15
C TYR A 45 5.78 -8.71 -5.55
N ASN A 46 6.91 -8.77 -6.25
CA ASN A 46 8.11 -8.06 -5.82
C ASN A 46 7.89 -6.54 -5.78
N GLY A 47 7.23 -5.97 -6.79
CA GLY A 47 6.86 -4.56 -6.81
C GLY A 47 5.95 -4.19 -5.63
N ILE A 48 4.95 -5.01 -5.31
CA ILE A 48 4.08 -4.82 -4.15
C ILE A 48 4.90 -4.88 -2.85
N ALA A 49 5.86 -5.80 -2.73
CA ALA A 49 6.76 -5.87 -1.57
C ALA A 49 7.52 -4.54 -1.39
N ARG A 50 8.07 -3.97 -2.47
CA ARG A 50 8.79 -2.69 -2.43
C ARG A 50 7.88 -1.52 -2.03
N VAL A 51 6.61 -1.52 -2.45
CA VAL A 51 5.64 -0.51 -2.01
C VAL A 51 5.38 -0.61 -0.50
N TYR A 52 5.23 -1.82 0.05
CA TYR A 52 5.07 -1.99 1.50
C TYR A 52 6.35 -1.66 2.28
N GLU A 53 7.52 -1.96 1.74
CA GLU A 53 8.81 -1.59 2.31
C GLU A 53 8.92 -0.07 2.44
N HIS A 54 8.63 0.65 1.35
CA HIS A 54 8.58 2.12 1.32
C HIS A 54 7.65 2.68 2.40
N PHE A 55 6.42 2.18 2.50
CA PHE A 55 5.49 2.68 3.52
C PHE A 55 5.85 2.27 4.94
N ALA A 56 6.56 1.15 5.14
CA ALA A 56 7.06 0.78 6.46
C ALA A 56 8.16 1.75 6.92
N GLU A 57 9.09 2.10 6.03
CA GLU A 57 10.14 3.09 6.27
C GLU A 57 9.58 4.49 6.48
N ASP A 58 8.68 4.94 5.60
CA ASP A 58 8.00 6.24 5.72
C ASP A 58 7.23 6.35 7.03
N TRP A 59 6.52 5.28 7.44
CA TRP A 59 5.80 5.24 8.72
C TRP A 59 6.71 5.37 9.94
N ALA A 60 7.91 4.79 9.88
CA ALA A 60 8.91 4.89 10.94
C ALA A 60 9.63 6.25 10.96
N GLY A 61 9.54 7.02 9.88
CA GLY A 61 10.16 8.33 9.70
C GLY A 61 9.17 9.49 9.76
N GLU A 62 9.30 10.41 8.80
CA GLU A 62 8.54 11.68 8.74
C GLU A 62 7.11 11.51 8.20
N GLN A 63 6.76 10.33 7.68
CA GLN A 63 5.41 9.99 7.20
C GLN A 63 4.92 10.91 6.07
N LEU A 64 5.82 11.37 5.20
CA LEU A 64 5.49 12.34 4.15
C LEU A 64 4.53 11.74 3.12
N ASP A 65 4.81 10.52 2.67
CA ASP A 65 4.02 9.84 1.65
C ASP A 65 2.75 9.22 2.23
N THR A 66 2.81 8.74 3.47
CA THR A 66 1.63 8.36 4.25
C THR A 66 0.64 9.53 4.31
N GLN A 67 1.10 10.71 4.69
CA GLN A 67 0.26 11.91 4.75
C GLN A 67 -0.23 12.33 3.36
N ALA A 68 0.61 12.23 2.32
CA ALA A 68 0.21 12.55 0.95
C ALA A 68 -0.91 11.62 0.44
N LEU A 69 -0.79 10.32 0.67
CA LEU A 69 -1.81 9.33 0.32
C LEU A 69 -3.12 9.59 1.08
N MET A 70 -3.04 9.91 2.38
CA MET A 70 -4.23 10.22 3.17
C MET A 70 -4.93 11.52 2.71
N ARG A 71 -4.17 12.54 2.30
CA ARG A 71 -4.75 13.75 1.70
C ARG A 71 -5.46 13.42 0.38
N LEU A 72 -4.84 12.62 -0.47
CA LEU A 72 -5.44 12.18 -1.72
C LEU A 72 -6.78 11.47 -1.47
N ILE A 73 -6.79 10.45 -0.61
CA ILE A 73 -8.01 9.68 -0.29
C ILE A 73 -9.12 10.60 0.24
N ARG A 74 -8.80 11.52 1.16
CA ARG A 74 -9.77 12.46 1.73
C ARG A 74 -10.37 13.38 0.66
N SER A 75 -9.54 13.98 -0.19
CA SER A 75 -9.97 14.89 -1.26
C SER A 75 -10.91 14.26 -2.30
N LYS A 76 -10.95 12.91 -2.38
CA LYS A 76 -11.82 12.18 -3.30
C LYS A 76 -13.11 11.68 -2.64
N ASN A 77 -13.20 11.81 -1.31
CA ASN A 77 -14.37 11.46 -0.51
C ASN A 77 -15.25 12.68 -0.17
N GLU A 78 -14.73 13.90 -0.38
CA GLU A 78 -15.48 15.17 -0.34
C GLU A 78 -16.18 15.44 -1.69
#